data_AF-A0A958R6T8-F1
#
_entry.id   AF-A0A958R6T8-F1
#
_cell.length_a   1.000
_cell.length_b   1.000
_cell.length_c   1.000
_cell.angle_alpha   90.00
_cell.angle_beta   90.00
_cell.angle_gamma   90.00
#
_symmetry.space_group_name_H-M   'P 1'
#
loop_
_entity.id
_entity.type
_entity.pdbx_description
1 polymer ?
#
loop_
_entity_poly.entity_id
_entity_poly.type
_entity_poly.pdbx_seq_one_letter_code
_entity_poly.pdbx_strand_id
1 'polypeptide(L)' 'PDLYFAGEIINVDAITGGFNFQNAWTGAYLAAQAIAS' A
#
# COMPACT_ATOMS: atom_id res chain seq x y z
N PRO A 1 7.71 10.24 -13.83
CA PRO A 1 6.31 10.57 -13.51
C PRO A 1 5.52 9.26 -13.46
N ASP A 2 4.56 9.14 -12.54
CA ASP A 2 3.62 8.00 -12.44
C ASP A 2 4.21 6.65 -11.98
N LEU A 3 5.16 6.66 -11.03
CA LEU A 3 5.60 5.47 -10.31
C LEU A 3 5.03 5.47 -8.89
N TYR A 4 4.27 4.43 -8.55
CA TYR A 4 3.63 4.26 -7.25
C TYR A 4 4.08 2.94 -6.61
N PHE A 5 4.21 2.95 -5.28
CA PHE A 5 4.48 1.76 -4.48
C PHE A 5 3.35 1.55 -3.47
N ALA A 6 3.03 0.30 -3.21
CA ALA A 6 2.05 -0.11 -2.21
C ALA A 6 2.42 -1.49 -1.66
N GLY A 7 2.02 -1.76 -0.41
CA GLY A 7 2.31 -3.03 0.26
C GLY A 7 3.78 -3.17 0.68
N GLU A 8 4.22 -4.40 0.92
CA GLU A 8 5.46 -4.76 1.63
C GLU A 8 6.77 -4.31 0.94
N ILE A 9 6.71 -3.81 -0.30
CA ILE A 9 7.88 -3.25 -0.97
C ILE A 9 8.30 -1.89 -0.38
N ILE A 10 7.41 -1.21 0.34
CA ILE A 10 7.73 0.03 1.07
C ILE A 10 8.28 -0.30 2.45
N ASN A 11 9.07 0.60 3.03
CA ASN A 11 9.66 0.41 4.36
C ASN A 11 8.64 0.64 5.49
N VAL A 12 7.61 -0.19 5.51
CA VAL A 12 6.57 -0.27 6.54
C VAL A 12 6.42 -1.73 6.92
N ASP A 13 6.50 -2.01 8.21
CA ASP A 13 6.27 -3.33 8.78
C ASP A 13 5.29 -3.22 9.95
N ALA A 14 4.64 -4.32 10.29
CA ALA A 14 3.67 -4.39 11.36
C ALA A 14 3.76 -5.71 12.10
N ILE A 15 3.26 -5.72 13.35
CA ILE A 15 3.09 -6.96 14.09
C ILE A 15 2.10 -7.89 13.37
N THR A 16 2.17 -9.19 13.69
CA THR A 16 1.16 -10.16 13.22
C THR A 16 -0.25 -9.77 13.67
N GLY A 17 -1.28 -10.34 13.05
CA GLY A 17 -2.68 -10.00 13.32
C GLY A 17 -3.37 -9.24 12.19
N GLY A 18 -2.78 -9.24 10.99
CA GLY A 18 -3.40 -8.70 9.77
C GLY A 18 -3.06 -7.25 9.46
N PHE A 19 -2.21 -6.59 10.25
CA PHE A 19 -1.81 -5.21 10.00
C PHE A 19 -1.02 -5.03 8.70
N ASN A 20 -0.17 -5.99 8.32
CA ASN A 20 0.48 -5.99 7.01
C ASN A 20 -0.53 -6.14 5.85
N PHE A 21 -1.63 -6.88 6.04
CA PHE A 21 -2.73 -6.89 5.07
C PHE A 21 -3.42 -5.54 4.99
N GLN A 22 -3.72 -4.90 6.13
CA GLN A 22 -4.30 -3.55 6.12
C GLN A 22 -3.41 -2.54 5.38
N ASN A 23 -2.08 -2.58 5.62
CA ASN A 23 -1.10 -1.78 4.89
C ASN A 23 -1.17 -2.03 3.37
N ALA A 24 -1.17 -3.30 2.94
CA ALA A 24 -1.24 -3.67 1.53
C ALA A 24 -2.54 -3.17 0.86
N TRP A 25 -3.70 -3.42 1.45
CA TRP A 25 -5.00 -3.07 0.85
C TRP A 25 -5.25 -1.57 0.81
N THR A 26 -4.96 -0.85 1.91
CA THR A 26 -5.11 0.60 1.96
C THR A 26 -4.14 1.27 1.00
N GLY A 27 -2.87 0.85 0.97
CA GLY A 27 -1.87 1.38 0.06
C GLY A 27 -2.25 1.17 -1.41
N ALA A 28 -2.74 -0.03 -1.76
CA ALA A 28 -3.19 -0.32 -3.13
C ALA A 28 -4.39 0.53 -3.54
N TYR A 29 -5.35 0.76 -2.64
CA TYR A 29 -6.50 1.64 -2.90
C TYR A 29 -6.07 3.08 -3.20
N LEU A 30 -5.14 3.63 -2.42
CA LEU A 30 -4.63 4.98 -2.62
C LEU A 30 -3.82 5.11 -3.92
N ALA A 31 -2.96 4.14 -4.22
CA ALA A 31 -2.22 4.10 -5.47
C ALA A 31 -3.19 4.04 -6.67
N ALA A 32 -4.22 3.21 -6.61
CA ALA A 32 -5.24 3.11 -7.66
C ALA A 32 -6.02 4.42 -7.84
N GLN A 33 -6.40 5.10 -6.76
CA GLN A 33 -7.04 6.43 -6.86
C GLN A 33 -6.13 7.45 -7.56
N ALA A 34 -4.85 7.49 -7.21
CA ALA A 34 -3.90 8.42 -7.80
C ALA A 34 -3.57 8.11 -9.27
N ILE A 35 -3.68 6.84 -9.68
CA ILE A 35 -3.55 6.43 -11.09
C ILE A 35 -4.80 6.81 -11.89
N ALA A 36 -5.98 6.80 -11.26
CA ALA A 36 -7.26 7.03 -11.92
C ALA A 36 -7.71 8.51 -11.95
N SER A 37 -7.01 9.40 -11.25
CA SER A 37 -7.22 10.85 -11.25
C SER A 37 -6.45 11.54 -12.36
#